data_AF-A0A1L5YSE2-F1
#
_entry.id   AF-A0A1L5YSE2-F1
#
_cell.length_a   1.000
_cell.length_b   1.000
_cell.length_c   1.000
_cell.angle_alpha   90.00
_cell.angle_beta   90.00
_cell.angle_gamma   90.00
#
_symmetry.space_group_name_H-M   'P 1'
#
loop_
_entity.id
_entity.type
_entity.pdbx_description
1 polymer ?
#
loop_
_entity_poly.entity_id
_entity_poly.type
_entity_poly.pdbx_seq_one_letter_code
_entity_poly.pdbx_strand_id
1 'polypeptide(L)'
;CYVVLDQGDHKDLKYKQLLTEDEWLEVEDEIYAEDSEIENEPVVGIGAEALKQLLEDLNLKEIAETLREDITSSKGQKRAKLIKRLRVIDNFIATNASPEWMVLDAIPVIPPDLRPMVQLDGGRFATSDLNDLYRRVINRNNRLAR
;
A
#
# COMPACT_ATOMS: atom_id res chain seq x y z
N CYS A 1 -3.78 12.86 4.19
CA CYS A 1 -4.10 12.49 2.80
C CYS A 1 -4.64 11.08 2.83
N TYR A 2 -5.91 10.97 2.48
CA TYR A 2 -6.70 9.76 2.49
C TYR A 2 -6.88 9.24 1.07
N VAL A 3 -7.33 8.00 0.93
CA VAL A 3 -7.69 7.40 -0.35
C VAL A 3 -9.03 6.68 -0.24
N VAL A 4 -9.89 6.87 -1.24
CA VAL A 4 -11.18 6.19 -1.33
C VAL A 4 -10.95 4.72 -1.71
N LEU A 5 -11.33 3.83 -0.80
CA LEU A 5 -11.29 2.36 -0.96
C LEU A 5 -12.63 1.84 -1.48
N ASP A 6 -13.73 2.43 -1.05
CA ASP A 6 -15.06 2.23 -1.60
C ASP A 6 -15.80 3.58 -1.60
N GLN A 7 -16.47 3.91 -2.70
CA GLN A 7 -17.24 5.15 -2.80
C GLN A 7 -18.65 5.01 -2.19
N GLY A 8 -19.10 3.79 -1.87
CA GLY A 8 -20.45 3.55 -1.38
C GLY A 8 -21.50 4.15 -2.33
N ASP A 9 -22.49 4.83 -1.76
CA ASP A 9 -23.54 5.53 -2.51
C ASP A 9 -23.21 7.02 -2.77
N HIS A 10 -22.00 7.47 -2.41
CA HIS A 10 -21.61 8.86 -2.59
C HIS A 10 -21.35 9.20 -4.06
N LYS A 11 -22.07 10.19 -4.60
CA LYS A 11 -22.07 10.51 -6.04
C LYS A 11 -20.75 11.13 -6.54
N ASP A 12 -20.09 11.92 -5.69
CA ASP A 12 -18.89 12.67 -6.07
C ASP A 12 -17.56 11.95 -5.78
N LEU A 13 -17.60 10.86 -5.00
CA LEU A 13 -16.40 10.07 -4.70
C LEU A 13 -16.13 9.07 -5.82
N LYS A 14 -14.85 8.81 -6.06
CA LYS A 14 -14.38 7.80 -7.00
C LYS A 14 -13.38 6.88 -6.34
N TYR A 15 -13.48 5.59 -6.62
CA TYR A 15 -12.45 4.63 -6.22
C TYR A 15 -11.03 5.12 -6.61
N LYS A 16 -10.08 5.01 -5.67
CA LYS A 16 -8.69 5.50 -5.77
C LYS A 16 -8.51 7.02 -5.84
N GLN A 17 -9.56 7.81 -5.57
CA GLN A 17 -9.43 9.25 -5.40
C GLN A 17 -8.64 9.58 -4.14
N LEU A 18 -7.74 10.56 -4.25
CA LEU A 18 -7.03 11.12 -3.10
C LEU A 18 -7.86 12.24 -2.50
N LEU A 19 -7.91 12.27 -1.17
CA LEU A 19 -8.56 13.33 -0.41
C LEU A 19 -7.54 13.97 0.54
N THR A 20 -7.63 15.29 0.68
CA THR A 20 -7.02 16.05 1.76
C THR A 20 -7.78 15.82 3.07
N GLU A 21 -7.29 16.39 4.17
CA GLU A 21 -7.98 16.28 5.45
C GLU A 21 -9.27 17.10 5.46
N ASP A 22 -9.23 18.32 4.92
CA ASP A 22 -10.40 19.19 4.79
C ASP A 22 -11.47 18.57 3.88
N GLU A 23 -11.09 18.02 2.71
CA GLU A 23 -12.03 17.34 1.82
C GLU A 23 -12.66 16.10 2.46
N TRP A 24 -11.93 15.38 3.30
CA TRP A 24 -12.50 14.24 4.03
C TRP A 24 -13.51 14.70 5.09
N LEU A 25 -13.21 15.78 5.81
CA LEU A 25 -14.13 16.35 6.80
C LEU A 25 -15.44 16.82 6.15
N GLU A 26 -15.36 17.49 4.99
CA GLU A 26 -16.55 17.91 4.24
C GLU A 26 -17.42 16.71 3.83
N VAL A 27 -16.78 15.66 3.30
CA VAL A 27 -17.46 14.41 2.94
C VAL A 27 -18.06 13.72 4.16
N GLU A 28 -17.36 13.70 5.30
CA GLU A 28 -17.84 13.13 6.56
C GLU A 28 -19.08 13.87 7.08
N ASP A 29 -19.07 15.21 7.04
CA ASP A 29 -20.21 16.04 7.41
C ASP A 29 -21.43 15.77 6.51
N GLU A 30 -21.23 15.57 5.20
CA GLU A 30 -22.30 15.21 4.26
C GLU A 30 -22.89 13.83 4.54
N ILE A 31 -22.06 12.84 4.87
CA ILE A 31 -22.50 11.47 5.17
C ILE A 31 -23.44 11.44 6.38
N TYR A 32 -23.10 12.22 7.43
CA TYR A 32 -23.83 12.22 8.70
C TYR A 32 -24.87 13.35 8.83
N ALA A 33 -25.14 14.09 7.75
CA ALA A 33 -26.20 15.10 7.73
C ALA A 33 -27.59 14.46 7.97
N GLU A 34 -28.49 15.19 8.64
CA GLU A 34 -29.85 14.68 8.95
C GLU A 34 -30.67 14.34 7.70
N ASP A 35 -30.35 14.97 6.57
CA ASP A 35 -30.98 14.77 5.26
C ASP A 35 -30.16 13.89 4.30
N SER A 36 -29.16 13.18 4.80
CA SER A 36 -28.33 12.28 4.01
C SER A 36 -29.14 11.15 3.36
N GLU A 37 -28.97 10.98 2.04
CA GLU A 37 -29.54 9.88 1.25
C GLU A 37 -28.60 8.65 1.18
N ILE A 38 -27.45 8.68 1.87
CA ILE A 38 -26.41 7.64 1.78
C ILE A 38 -26.80 6.47 2.67
N GLU A 39 -27.14 5.33 2.07
CA GLU A 39 -27.38 4.07 2.80
C GLU A 39 -26.08 3.28 3.01
N ASN A 40 -25.23 3.20 1.97
CA ASN A 40 -23.91 2.58 2.04
C ASN A 40 -22.82 3.65 2.17
N GLU A 41 -22.24 3.74 3.36
CA GLU A 41 -21.17 4.68 3.67
C GLU A 41 -19.90 4.39 2.83
N PRO A 42 -19.23 5.43 2.30
CA PRO A 42 -17.95 5.26 1.64
C PRO A 42 -16.87 4.81 2.62
N VAL A 43 -15.99 3.92 2.16
CA VAL A 43 -14.83 3.46 2.92
C VAL A 43 -13.60 4.24 2.46
N VAL A 44 -13.04 5.01 3.38
CA VAL A 44 -11.85 5.83 3.14
C VAL A 44 -10.72 5.37 4.05
N GLY A 45 -9.53 5.15 3.48
CA GLY A 45 -8.37 4.63 4.19
C GLY A 45 -7.17 5.56 4.17
N ILE A 46 -6.22 5.32 5.07
CA ILE A 46 -4.93 6.01 5.11
C ILE A 46 -3.78 5.03 5.36
N GLY A 47 -2.58 5.42 4.91
CA GLY A 47 -1.35 4.71 5.25
C GLY A 47 -1.16 3.39 4.50
N ALA A 48 -0.36 2.50 5.09
CA ALA A 48 0.04 1.24 4.47
C ALA A 48 -1.12 0.25 4.32
N GLU A 49 -2.07 0.26 5.25
CA GLU A 49 -3.24 -0.63 5.23
C GLU A 49 -4.15 -0.32 4.04
N ALA A 50 -4.46 0.96 3.81
CA ALA A 50 -5.22 1.38 2.64
C ALA A 50 -4.52 1.01 1.33
N LEU A 51 -3.20 1.16 1.25
CA LEU A 51 -2.43 0.74 0.08
C LEU A 51 -2.49 -0.78 -0.13
N LYS A 52 -2.43 -1.56 0.95
CA LYS A 52 -2.53 -3.02 0.89
C LYS A 52 -3.90 -3.45 0.36
N GLN A 53 -4.98 -2.89 0.88
CA GLN A 53 -6.35 -3.15 0.38
C GLN A 53 -6.45 -2.88 -1.12
N LEU A 54 -5.98 -1.71 -1.58
CA LEU A 54 -6.00 -1.35 -3.01
C LEU A 54 -5.20 -2.31 -3.90
N LEU A 55 -4.18 -2.98 -3.36
CA LEU A 55 -3.40 -3.99 -4.06
C LEU A 55 -4.11 -5.35 -4.06
N GLU A 56 -4.77 -5.72 -2.96
CA GLU A 56 -5.59 -6.93 -2.83
C GLU A 56 -6.81 -6.91 -3.77
N ASP A 57 -7.44 -5.75 -3.95
CA ASP A 57 -8.59 -5.57 -4.84
C ASP A 57 -8.24 -5.71 -6.34
N LEU A 58 -6.95 -5.82 -6.70
CA LEU A 58 -6.54 -5.86 -8.11
C LEU A 58 -6.82 -7.22 -8.75
N ASN A 59 -7.80 -7.25 -9.65
CA ASN A 59 -7.94 -8.36 -10.60
C ASN A 59 -6.91 -8.25 -11.73
N LEU A 60 -5.72 -8.81 -11.53
CA LEU A 60 -4.62 -8.72 -12.49
C LEU A 60 -4.96 -9.25 -13.90
N LYS A 61 -5.79 -10.31 -13.99
CA LYS A 61 -6.18 -10.91 -15.27
C LYS A 61 -7.05 -9.97 -16.09
N GLU A 62 -8.05 -9.38 -15.44
CA GLU A 62 -8.94 -8.40 -16.07
C GLU A 62 -8.17 -7.15 -16.50
N ILE A 63 -7.31 -6.62 -15.63
CA ILE A 63 -6.47 -5.47 -15.96
C ILE A 63 -5.55 -5.78 -17.14
N ALA A 64 -4.98 -6.99 -17.23
CA ALA A 64 -4.15 -7.40 -18.35
C ALA A 64 -4.92 -7.40 -19.68
N GLU A 65 -6.16 -7.92 -19.70
CA GLU A 65 -7.01 -7.90 -20.90
C GLU A 65 -7.34 -6.46 -21.32
N THR A 66 -7.80 -5.61 -20.39
CA THR A 66 -8.07 -4.20 -20.69
C THR A 66 -6.84 -3.48 -21.24
N LEU A 67 -5.65 -3.75 -20.69
CA LEU A 67 -4.41 -3.16 -21.18
C LEU A 67 -4.05 -3.64 -22.59
N ARG A 68 -4.30 -4.92 -22.93
CA ARG A 68 -4.08 -5.45 -24.29
C ARG A 68 -4.97 -4.73 -25.30
N GLU A 69 -6.25 -4.54 -24.97
CA GLU A 69 -7.19 -3.78 -25.79
C GLU A 69 -6.74 -2.32 -25.97
N ASP A 70 -6.41 -1.62 -24.87
CA ASP A 70 -5.94 -0.24 -24.89
C ASP A 70 -4.65 -0.04 -25.69
N ILE A 71 -3.75 -1.04 -25.69
CA ILE A 71 -2.52 -1.01 -26.49
C ILE A 71 -2.85 -1.00 -27.99
N THR A 72 -3.86 -1.75 -28.43
CA THR A 72 -4.23 -1.82 -29.86
C THR A 72 -4.73 -0.47 -30.38
N SER A 73 -5.49 0.27 -29.57
CA SER A 73 -6.05 1.58 -29.92
C SER A 73 -5.08 2.75 -29.67
N SER A 74 -4.04 2.56 -28.84
CA SER A 74 -3.09 3.60 -28.46
C SER A 74 -1.87 3.71 -29.39
N LYS A 75 -1.34 4.93 -29.56
CA LYS A 75 -0.11 5.23 -30.35
C LYS A 75 0.93 5.99 -29.53
N GLY A 76 2.18 6.03 -30.03
CA GLY A 76 3.27 6.83 -29.47
C GLY A 76 3.61 6.52 -28.01
N GLN A 77 3.81 7.58 -27.22
CA GLN A 77 4.20 7.46 -25.81
C GLN A 77 3.16 6.76 -24.93
N LYS A 78 1.86 6.97 -25.20
CA LYS A 78 0.77 6.29 -24.47
C LYS A 78 0.89 4.78 -24.60
N ARG A 79 1.08 4.28 -25.84
CA ARG A 79 1.28 2.85 -26.11
C ARG A 79 2.51 2.31 -25.37
N ALA A 80 3.63 3.03 -25.40
CA ALA A 80 4.84 2.61 -24.70
C ALA A 80 4.65 2.49 -23.18
N LYS A 81 3.89 3.41 -22.56
CA LYS A 81 3.55 3.36 -21.13
C LYS A 81 2.67 2.16 -20.79
N LEU A 82 1.66 1.88 -21.61
CA LEU A 82 0.77 0.73 -21.43
C LEU A 82 1.52 -0.61 -21.56
N ILE A 83 2.42 -0.74 -22.55
CA ILE A 83 3.25 -1.95 -22.71
C ILE A 83 4.13 -2.19 -21.48
N LYS A 84 4.76 -1.14 -20.91
CA LYS A 84 5.55 -1.26 -19.68
C LYS A 84 4.70 -1.74 -18.50
N ARG A 85 3.47 -1.20 -18.37
CA ARG A 85 2.53 -1.60 -17.32
C ARG A 85 2.08 -3.05 -17.48
N LEU A 86 1.68 -3.45 -18.69
CA LEU A 86 1.28 -4.82 -19.01
C LEU A 86 2.41 -5.81 -18.68
N ARG A 87 3.67 -5.48 -19.02
CA ARG A 87 4.82 -6.33 -18.70
C ARG A 87 4.96 -6.61 -17.19
N VAL A 88 4.70 -5.61 -16.35
CA VAL A 88 4.74 -5.80 -14.87
C VAL A 88 3.63 -6.73 -14.42
N ILE A 89 2.41 -6.53 -14.92
CA ILE A 89 1.24 -7.36 -14.58
C ILE A 89 1.43 -8.81 -15.05
N ASP A 90 1.89 -9.00 -16.28
CA ASP A 90 2.16 -10.34 -16.83
C ASP A 90 3.21 -11.09 -16.00
N ASN A 91 4.21 -10.39 -15.45
CA ASN A 91 5.18 -11.02 -14.54
C ASN A 91 4.56 -11.47 -13.21
N PHE A 92 3.65 -10.69 -12.62
CA PHE A 92 2.92 -11.10 -11.43
C PHE A 92 2.05 -12.33 -11.71
N ILE A 93 1.31 -12.33 -12.82
CA ILE A 93 0.48 -13.46 -13.25
C ILE A 93 1.34 -14.70 -13.50
N ALA A 94 2.47 -14.55 -14.20
CA ALA A 94 3.33 -15.68 -14.56
C ALA A 94 4.03 -16.32 -13.35
N THR A 95 4.35 -15.52 -12.33
CA THR A 95 4.99 -16.01 -11.09
C THR A 95 3.98 -16.43 -10.03
N ASN A 96 2.68 -16.17 -10.26
CA ASN A 96 1.62 -16.29 -9.25
C ASN A 96 1.96 -15.52 -7.95
N ALA A 97 2.71 -14.41 -8.10
CA ALA A 97 3.03 -13.53 -7.01
C ALA A 97 1.90 -12.52 -6.83
N SER A 98 1.60 -12.22 -5.57
CA SER A 98 0.54 -11.28 -5.21
C SER A 98 1.10 -9.87 -5.00
N PRO A 99 0.50 -8.81 -5.59
CA PRO A 99 0.99 -7.44 -5.44
C PRO A 99 1.02 -6.95 -3.99
N GLU A 100 0.06 -7.37 -3.16
CA GLU A 100 -0.05 -6.99 -1.75
C GLU A 100 1.12 -7.48 -0.90
N TRP A 101 1.87 -8.51 -1.35
CA TRP A 101 3.08 -8.99 -0.65
C TRP A 101 4.19 -7.95 -0.58
N MET A 102 4.09 -6.87 -1.37
CA MET A 102 4.98 -5.72 -1.26
C MET A 102 4.77 -4.93 0.05
N VAL A 103 3.62 -5.10 0.71
CA VAL A 103 3.32 -4.52 2.03
C VAL A 103 3.55 -5.60 3.10
N LEU A 104 4.53 -5.38 3.97
CA LEU A 104 4.99 -6.38 4.94
C LEU A 104 4.17 -6.34 6.23
N ASP A 105 3.48 -7.43 6.56
CA ASP A 105 2.82 -7.63 7.86
C ASP A 105 3.81 -8.06 8.96
N ALA A 106 4.85 -8.80 8.57
CA ALA A 106 5.87 -9.31 9.47
C ALA A 106 7.26 -9.16 8.85
N ILE A 107 8.23 -8.73 9.67
CA ILE A 107 9.62 -8.55 9.24
C ILE A 107 10.47 -9.64 9.92
N PRO A 108 11.12 -10.55 9.16
CA PRO A 108 11.99 -11.55 9.73
C PRO A 108 13.28 -10.92 10.31
N VAL A 109 13.78 -11.50 11.39
CA VAL A 109 15.01 -11.07 12.04
C VAL A 109 16.13 -12.05 11.71
N ILE A 110 17.25 -11.54 11.20
CA ILE A 110 18.41 -12.35 10.83
C ILE A 110 19.00 -13.05 12.09
N PRO A 111 19.43 -14.32 11.99
CA PRO A 111 20.03 -15.05 13.10
C PRO A 111 21.23 -14.33 13.75
N PRO A 112 21.42 -14.43 15.08
CA PRO A 112 22.53 -13.82 15.83
C PRO A 112 23.92 -14.02 15.21
N ASP A 113 24.20 -15.22 14.69
CA ASP A 113 25.51 -15.58 14.13
C ASP A 113 25.87 -14.73 12.89
N LEU A 114 24.87 -14.27 12.14
CA LEU A 114 25.04 -13.39 10.98
C LEU A 114 25.02 -11.91 11.36
N ARG A 115 24.83 -11.58 12.65
CA ARG A 115 24.85 -10.22 13.20
C ARG A 115 25.77 -10.12 14.42
N PRO A 116 27.06 -10.47 14.28
CA PRO A 116 27.99 -10.58 15.40
C PRO A 116 28.13 -9.23 16.12
N MET A 117 28.21 -9.32 17.45
CA MET A 117 28.57 -8.22 18.34
C MET A 117 29.98 -8.49 18.82
N VAL A 118 30.92 -7.60 18.52
CA VAL A 118 32.34 -7.81 18.84
C VAL A 118 32.63 -7.09 20.15
N GLN A 119 33.09 -7.83 21.16
CA GLN A 119 33.57 -7.22 22.39
C GLN A 119 34.92 -6.55 22.13
N LEU A 120 35.05 -5.29 22.55
CA LEU A 120 36.29 -4.52 22.51
C LEU A 120 36.95 -4.49 23.89
N ASP A 121 38.25 -4.19 23.91
CA ASP A 121 39.00 -3.98 25.15
C ASP A 121 38.34 -2.89 26.02
N GLY A 122 38.31 -3.13 27.33
CA GLY A 122 37.71 -2.20 28.30
C GLY A 122 36.19 -2.32 28.46
N GLY A 123 35.58 -3.45 28.07
CA GLY A 123 34.16 -3.75 28.34
C GLY A 123 33.17 -3.05 27.40
N ARG A 124 33.66 -2.48 26.31
CA ARG A 124 32.83 -1.91 25.24
C ARG A 124 32.43 -3.00 24.25
N PHE A 125 31.34 -2.77 23.53
CA PHE A 125 30.91 -3.64 22.44
C PHE A 125 30.79 -2.82 21.17
N ALA A 126 31.38 -3.31 20.08
CA ALA A 126 31.07 -2.85 18.74
C ALA A 126 29.80 -3.56 18.26
N THR A 127 28.75 -2.79 18.01
CA THR A 127 27.50 -3.26 17.40
C THR A 127 27.56 -3.02 15.90
N SER A 128 27.07 -3.97 15.11
CA SER A 128 26.75 -3.73 13.70
C SER A 128 25.59 -2.73 13.59
N ASP A 129 25.61 -1.87 12.55
CA ASP A 129 24.51 -0.95 12.21
C ASP A 129 23.14 -1.66 12.13
N LEU A 130 23.15 -2.93 11.73
CA LEU A 130 21.94 -3.77 11.63
C LEU A 130 21.27 -4.00 12.99
N ASN A 131 22.05 -4.24 14.05
CA ASN A 131 21.52 -4.44 15.40
C ASN A 131 20.85 -3.16 15.92
N ASP A 132 21.40 -1.99 15.59
CA ASP A 132 20.81 -0.70 15.95
C ASP A 132 19.54 -0.38 15.16
N LEU A 133 19.45 -0.78 13.89
CA LEU A 133 18.22 -0.70 13.11
C LEU A 133 17.12 -1.60 13.70
N TYR A 134 17.43 -2.88 13.97
CA TYR A 134 16.46 -3.79 14.59
C TYR A 134 15.94 -3.28 15.93
N ARG A 135 16.84 -2.80 16.80
CA ARG A 135 16.46 -2.22 18.10
C ARG A 135 15.49 -1.05 17.94
N ARG A 136 15.73 -0.15 16.97
CA ARG A 136 14.85 0.99 16.69
C ARG A 136 13.46 0.55 16.24
N VAL A 137 13.39 -0.40 15.30
CA VAL A 137 12.12 -0.93 14.77
C VAL A 137 11.33 -1.62 15.88
N ILE A 138 11.96 -2.51 16.65
CA ILE A 138 11.32 -3.24 17.75
C ILE A 138 10.78 -2.27 18.80
N ASN A 139 11.56 -1.28 19.20
CA ASN A 139 11.12 -0.28 20.19
C ASN A 139 9.95 0.58 19.68
N ARG A 140 9.95 0.93 18.39
CA ARG A 140 8.83 1.67 17.78
C ARG A 140 7.57 0.81 17.75
N ASN A 141 7.68 -0.47 17.39
CA ASN A 141 6.56 -1.41 17.35
C ASN A 141 5.96 -1.63 18.75
N ASN A 142 6.81 -1.87 19.75
CA ASN A 142 6.38 -2.03 21.15
C ASN A 142 5.74 -0.76 21.71
N ARG A 143 6.15 0.42 21.26
CA ARG A 143 5.51 1.69 21.63
C ARG A 143 4.15 1.89 20.96
N LEU A 144 3.97 1.38 19.75
CA LEU A 144 2.70 1.46 19.03
C LEU A 144 1.65 0.48 19.60
N ALA A 145 2.10 -0.69 20.08
CA ALA A 145 1.22 -1.72 20.63
C ALA A 145 0.74 -1.46 22.07
N ARG A 146 1.27 -0.43 22.75
CA ARG A 146 0.86 -0.02 24.11
C ARG A 146 -0.16 1.09 24.02
#